data_AF-A0A520BI93-F1
#
_entry.id   AF-A0A520BI93-F1
#
_cell.length_a   1.000
_cell.length_b   1.000
_cell.length_c   1.000
_cell.angle_alpha   90.00
_cell.angle_beta   90.00
_cell.angle_gamma   90.00
#
_symmetry.space_group_name_H-M   'P 1'
#
loop_
_entity.id
_entity.type
_entity.pdbx_description
1 polymer ?
#
loop_
_entity_poly.entity_id
_entity_poly.type
_entity_poly.pdbx_seq_one_letter_code
_entity_poly.pdbx_strand_id
1 'polypeptide(L)' 'DQRSYLTVAIGCTGGQHRSVYLVEMLARQFGHHGHVLKRHRELDAK' A
#
# COMPACT_ATOMS: atom_id res chain seq x y z
N ASP A 1 -10.13 -21.43 -6.96
CA ASP A 1 -9.58 -20.09 -7.13
C ASP A 1 -8.44 -19.93 -6.13
N GLN A 2 -7.20 -19.84 -6.61
CA GLN A 2 -5.96 -20.01 -5.83
C GLN A 2 -5.09 -18.74 -5.83
N ARG A 3 -5.71 -17.56 -5.80
CA ARG A 3 -4.94 -16.33 -5.57
C ARG A 3 -4.79 -16.06 -4.09
N SER A 4 -3.60 -16.40 -3.57
CA SER A 4 -3.24 -16.16 -2.17
C SER A 4 -2.99 -14.68 -1.85
N TYR A 5 -2.85 -13.81 -2.86
CA TYR A 5 -2.57 -12.39 -2.68
C TYR A 5 -3.23 -11.52 -3.76
N LEU A 6 -3.65 -10.31 -3.35
CA LEU A 6 -4.09 -9.23 -4.22
C LEU A 6 -3.13 -8.05 -4.00
N THR A 7 -2.52 -7.55 -5.07
CA THR A 7 -1.65 -6.36 -5.02
C THR A 7 -2.39 -5.18 -5.63
N VAL A 8 -2.45 -4.07 -4.88
CA VAL A 8 -3.04 -2.80 -5.34
C VAL A 8 -1.94 -1.73 -5.31
N ALA A 9 -1.67 -1.11 -6.46
CA ALA A 9 -0.65 -0.06 -6.58
C ALA A 9 -1.31 1.32 -6.63
N ILE A 10 -0.78 2.28 -5.84
CA ILE A 10 -1.25 3.67 -5.79
C ILE A 10 -0.08 4.58 -6.09
N GLY A 11 -0.22 5.40 -7.14
CA GLY A 11 0.83 6.29 -7.62
C GLY A 11 0.49 7.77 -7.44
N CYS A 12 1.53 8.57 -7.18
CA CYS A 12 1.53 10.02 -7.36
C CYS A 12 2.87 10.42 -8.01
N THR A 13 2.99 11.62 -8.58
CA THR A 13 4.15 12.02 -9.39
C THR A 13 5.51 11.71 -8.74
N GLY A 14 5.68 12.03 -7.46
CA GLY A 14 6.93 11.79 -6.72
C GLY A 14 6.92 10.61 -5.76
N GLY A 15 5.81 9.87 -5.66
CA GLY A 15 5.68 8.68 -4.80
C GLY A 15 5.85 8.87 -3.28
N GLN A 16 6.09 10.09 -2.78
CA GLN A 16 6.50 10.35 -1.39
C GLN A 16 5.41 10.96 -0.49
N HIS A 17 4.29 11.42 -1.04
CA HIS A 17 3.28 12.18 -0.29
C HIS A 17 1.87 11.58 -0.40
N ARG A 18 1.18 11.82 -1.52
CA ARG A 18 -0.24 11.44 -1.70
C ARG A 18 -0.44 9.94 -1.72
N SER A 19 0.41 9.22 -2.46
CA SER A 19 0.38 7.75 -2.52
C SER A 19 0.66 7.11 -1.16
N VAL A 20 1.67 7.62 -0.44
CA VAL A 20 2.04 7.13 0.90
C VAL A 20 0.87 7.26 1.86
N TYR A 21 0.27 8.43 1.94
CA TYR A 21 -0.88 8.69 2.81
C TYR A 21 -2.05 7.75 2.52
N LEU A 22 -2.42 7.60 1.24
CA LEU A 22 -3.52 6.71 0.86
C LEU A 22 -3.24 5.24 1.19
N VAL A 23 -2.01 4.76 0.95
CA VAL A 23 -1.62 3.39 1.29
C VAL A 23 -1.70 3.16 2.81
N GLU A 24 -1.24 4.11 3.62
CA GLU A 24 -1.34 4.03 5.08
C GLU A 24 -2.80 4.01 5.56
N MET A 25 -3.66 4.85 4.98
CA MET A 25 -5.10 4.84 5.29
C MET A 25 -5.75 3.48 4.97
N LEU A 26 -5.52 2.96 3.77
CA LEU A 26 -6.09 1.68 3.36
C LEU A 26 -5.57 0.53 4.20
N ALA A 27 -4.27 0.53 4.54
CA ALA A 27 -3.69 -0.49 5.41
C ALA A 27 -4.34 -0.50 6.80
N ARG A 28 -4.62 0.69 7.38
CA ARG A 28 -5.36 0.80 8.65
C ARG A 28 -6.79 0.28 8.52
N GLN A 29 -7.49 0.67 7.46
CA GLN A 29 -8.88 0.27 7.26
C GLN A 29 -9.03 -1.24 7.01
N PHE A 30 -8.13 -1.84 6.23
CA PHE A 30 -8.19 -3.27 5.90
C PHE A 30 -7.45 -4.16 6.90
N GLY A 31 -6.67 -3.62 7.82
CA GLY A 31 -5.95 -4.39 8.85
C GLY A 31 -6.87 -5.24 9.75
N HIS A 32 -8.15 -4.87 9.86
CA HIS A 32 -9.15 -5.65 10.59
C HIS A 32 -9.79 -6.77 9.75
N HIS A 33 -9.63 -6.75 8.43
CA HIS A 33 -10.24 -7.69 7.51
C HIS A 33 -9.29 -8.81 7.06
N GLY A 34 -8.00 -8.72 7.41
CA GLY A 34 -7.01 -9.75 7.08
C GLY A 34 -5.58 -9.24 7.15
N HIS A 35 -4.65 -10.07 6.70
CA HIS A 35 -3.23 -9.72 6.67
C HIS A 35 -2.94 -8.75 5.53
N VAL A 36 -2.54 -7.53 5.88
CA VAL A 36 -2.20 -6.47 4.92
C VAL A 36 -0.70 -6.21 4.93
N LEU A 37 -0.08 -6.32 3.76
CA LEU A 37 1.30 -5.92 3.51
C LEU A 37 1.31 -4.59 2.78
N LYS A 38 2.13 -3.65 3.25
CA LYS A 38 2.33 -2.33 2.63
C LYS A 38 3.79 -2.12 2.25
N ARG A 39 4.03 -1.42 1.15
CA ARG A 39 5.36 -1.09 0.64
C ARG A 39 5.34 0.30 0.00
N HIS A 40 6.31 1.14 0.35
CA HIS A 40 6.43 2.51 -0.15
C HIS A 40 7.69 2.65 -1.00
N ARG A 41 7.60 2.25 -2.28
CA ARG A 41 8.77 2.11 -3.18
C ARG A 41 9.75 3.29 -3.15
N GLU A 42 9.25 4.53 -3.20
CA GLU A 42 10.10 5.73 -3.25
C GLU A 42 10.63 6.17 -1.87
N LEU A 43 10.03 5.69 -0.77
CA LEU A 43 10.56 5.88 0.58
C LEU A 43 11.61 4.81 0.92
N ASP A 44 11.40 3.57 0.46
CA ASP A 44 12.32 2.45 0.66
C ASP A 44 13.62 2.57 -0.17
N ALA A 45 13.62 3.43 -1.19
CA ALA A 45 14.77 3.66 -2.07
C ALA A 45 15.77 4.72 -1.55
N LYS A 46 15.49 5.31 -0.38
CA LYS A 46 16.42 6.18 0.35
C LYS A 46 17.13 5.39 1.46
#